data_AF-A0A183IR78-F1
#
_entry.id   AF-A0A183IR78-F1
#
_cell.length_a   1.000
_cell.length_b   1.000
_cell.length_c   1.000
_cell.angle_alpha   90.00
_cell.angle_beta   90.00
_cell.angle_gamma   90.00
#
_symmetry.space_group_name_H-M   'P 1'
#
loop_
_entity.id
_entity.type
_entity.pdbx_description
1 polymer ?
#
loop_
_entity_poly.entity_id
_entity_poly.type
_entity_poly.pdbx_seq_one_letter_code
_entity_poly.pdbx_strand_id
1 'polypeptide(L)'
;MHCKLALRCFFISTINFSFWTSSEHKFEVLYDGKKYTGFLSCCALVKKSLDMGIPLTDPRYILDIDFDRFRACFTNDEGDVIPMVDERWQNLRQVSSILCEKFNGTFYECLQQSDNSAQNLLKLVVENFPCYRDWATYEDTAGTRYPAVVYKYISLLVAFLKRAQILIGDIYNLLKGEPPAAFGDIDTLTTFADYRVPQVLVYFGALQYSDELQRLLNEGTKWVLQLPCSPLLIFVIFNLVYLDIKQGLCSLGHVFSSGDVEEVEIRGCTVFAVDLVVDEVKRMLAEVNLTLLRVYVIFIFRWCLKMFKKFSDKENITSVQQLKSSVQKDVRRKVLALYPLIEPYLDQILPKKENLRILKCHEHVEILVGPHGDLLFFKSRDGPFMPTLRLLHQYPFLLPWQQVDKGAIRFVLSGAQIMCPGLTSPGAKMTDGLARDQVVAVMAECKQHAMAIGLMKLSTEEIRQTNKGVGIDNIHYINDGLWQMKPVK
;
A
#
# COMPACT_ATOMS: atom_id res chain seq x y z
N MET A 1 -27.62 5.06 9.76
CA MET A 1 -26.24 5.28 9.26
C MET A 1 -25.71 4.07 8.49
N HIS A 2 -25.73 2.87 9.08
CA HIS A 2 -25.18 1.65 8.46
C HIS A 2 -25.83 1.27 7.11
N CYS A 3 -27.16 1.44 6.97
CA CYS A 3 -27.85 1.20 5.70
C CYS A 3 -27.30 2.05 4.52
N LYS A 4 -27.06 3.35 4.74
CA LYS A 4 -26.47 4.23 3.71
C LYS A 4 -25.01 3.89 3.40
N LEU A 5 -24.25 3.46 4.39
CA LEU A 5 -22.84 3.06 4.23
C LEU A 5 -22.71 1.76 3.44
N ALA A 6 -23.51 0.74 3.79
CA ALA A 6 -23.57 -0.53 3.08
C ALA A 6 -23.97 -0.34 1.61
N LEU A 7 -24.99 0.47 1.35
CA LEU A 7 -25.46 0.77 -0.01
C LEU A 7 -24.38 1.48 -0.83
N ARG A 8 -23.67 2.46 -0.24
CA ARG A 8 -22.55 3.16 -0.89
C ARG A 8 -21.38 2.22 -1.16
N CYS A 9 -21.04 1.35 -0.22
CA CYS A 9 -19.99 0.35 -0.39
C CYS A 9 -20.33 -0.58 -1.55
N PHE A 10 -21.53 -1.16 -1.55
CA PHE A 10 -22.01 -2.03 -2.61
C PHE A 10 -22.03 -1.36 -3.98
N PHE A 11 -22.49 -0.10 -4.05
CA PHE A 11 -22.45 0.70 -5.27
C PHE A 11 -21.02 0.84 -5.81
N ILE A 12 -20.08 1.29 -4.96
CA ILE A 12 -18.68 1.48 -5.35
C ILE A 12 -18.03 0.15 -5.75
N SER A 13 -18.23 -0.94 -5.00
CA SER A 13 -17.71 -2.26 -5.33
C SER A 13 -18.25 -2.79 -6.67
N THR A 14 -19.50 -2.46 -7.01
CA THR A 14 -20.12 -2.87 -8.28
C THR A 14 -19.42 -2.22 -9.48
N ILE A 15 -18.96 -0.97 -9.33
CA ILE A 15 -18.22 -0.22 -10.36
C ILE A 15 -16.71 -0.18 -10.10
N ASN A 16 -16.18 -1.02 -9.23
CA ASN A 16 -14.75 -1.07 -8.96
C ASN A 16 -14.08 -2.06 -9.91
N PHE A 17 -13.74 -1.63 -11.12
CA PHE A 17 -12.97 -2.43 -12.08
C PHE A 17 -12.38 -1.53 -13.17
N SER A 18 -11.23 -1.90 -13.75
CA SER A 18 -10.63 -1.22 -14.92
C SER A 18 -10.43 0.30 -14.78
N PHE A 19 -9.28 0.71 -14.20
CA PHE A 19 -8.85 2.11 -14.14
C PHE A 19 -7.60 2.38 -14.99
N TRP A 20 -7.37 1.52 -15.98
CA TRP A 20 -6.24 1.63 -16.88
C TRP A 20 -6.53 2.69 -17.94
N THR A 21 -5.52 3.48 -18.26
CA THR A 21 -5.56 4.41 -19.39
C THR A 21 -4.55 4.00 -20.43
N SER A 22 -4.90 4.18 -21.70
CA SER A 22 -4.13 3.74 -22.86
C SER A 22 -2.92 4.61 -23.19
N SER A 23 -2.69 5.73 -22.48
CA SER A 23 -1.72 6.77 -22.84
C SER A 23 -0.81 7.20 -21.67
N GLU A 24 0.17 8.06 -21.98
CA GLU A 24 0.98 8.81 -21.00
C GLU A 24 0.13 9.67 -20.04
N HIS A 25 -1.16 9.84 -20.34
CA HIS A 25 -2.14 10.55 -19.53
C HIS A 25 -3.02 9.58 -18.73
N LYS A 26 -3.11 9.81 -17.42
CA LYS A 26 -3.98 9.07 -16.52
C LYS A 26 -5.33 9.75 -16.42
N PHE A 27 -6.38 8.96 -16.29
CA PHE A 27 -7.71 9.47 -15.98
C PHE A 27 -7.67 10.12 -14.60
N GLU A 28 -7.74 11.45 -14.59
CA GLU A 28 -7.62 12.30 -13.41
C GLU A 28 -8.96 12.99 -13.12
N VAL A 29 -9.30 13.10 -11.83
CA VAL A 29 -10.50 13.82 -11.38
C VAL A 29 -10.08 14.84 -10.33
N LEU A 30 -10.45 16.11 -10.53
CA LEU A 30 -10.24 17.16 -9.53
C LEU A 30 -11.47 17.23 -8.62
N TYR A 31 -11.23 17.07 -7.33
CA TYR A 31 -12.28 17.18 -6.31
C TYR A 31 -11.67 17.78 -5.04
N ASP A 32 -12.33 18.81 -4.48
CA ASP A 32 -11.88 19.51 -3.28
C ASP A 32 -10.40 19.98 -3.34
N GLY A 33 -10.02 20.57 -4.48
CA GLY A 33 -8.66 21.08 -4.72
C GLY A 33 -7.58 20.01 -4.91
N LYS A 34 -7.94 18.72 -4.91
CA LYS A 34 -7.01 17.59 -5.06
C LYS A 34 -7.29 16.76 -6.32
N LYS A 35 -6.22 16.37 -7.01
CA LYS A 35 -6.28 15.44 -8.15
C LYS A 35 -6.26 13.99 -7.66
N TYR A 36 -7.19 13.18 -8.15
CA TYR A 36 -7.31 11.75 -7.87
C TYR A 36 -7.12 10.93 -9.15
N THR A 37 -6.52 9.74 -9.02
CA THR A 37 -6.32 8.77 -10.12
C THR A 37 -6.69 7.36 -9.67
N GLY A 38 -6.86 6.45 -10.63
CA GLY A 38 -7.16 5.04 -10.34
C GLY A 38 -8.53 4.87 -9.68
N PHE A 39 -8.63 3.99 -8.69
CA PHE A 39 -9.87 3.82 -7.92
C PHE A 39 -10.37 5.11 -7.25
N LEU A 40 -9.45 5.96 -6.78
CA LEU A 40 -9.83 7.17 -6.06
C LEU A 40 -10.52 8.21 -6.95
N SER A 41 -10.26 8.20 -8.27
CA SER A 41 -10.97 9.09 -9.19
C SER A 41 -12.44 8.68 -9.36
N CYS A 42 -12.74 7.38 -9.37
CA CYS A 42 -14.11 6.86 -9.33
C CYS A 42 -14.85 7.29 -8.05
N CYS A 43 -14.19 7.17 -6.89
CA CYS A 43 -14.76 7.65 -5.62
C CYS A 43 -15.01 9.16 -5.65
N ALA A 44 -14.07 9.93 -6.22
CA ALA A 44 -14.20 11.38 -6.35
C ALA A 44 -15.39 11.78 -7.25
N LEU A 45 -15.60 11.10 -8.39
CA LEU A 45 -16.76 11.32 -9.26
C LEU A 45 -18.08 11.08 -8.53
N VAL A 46 -18.23 9.92 -7.86
CA VAL A 46 -19.43 9.59 -7.11
C VAL A 46 -19.68 10.62 -6.00
N LYS A 47 -18.64 11.03 -5.28
CA LYS A 47 -18.75 12.04 -4.23
C LYS A 47 -19.15 13.41 -4.80
N LYS A 48 -18.54 13.83 -5.91
CA LYS A 48 -18.87 15.08 -6.62
C LYS A 48 -20.35 15.10 -7.03
N SER A 49 -20.86 14.02 -7.63
CA SER A 49 -22.27 13.92 -7.99
C SER A 49 -23.21 13.98 -6.79
N LEU A 50 -22.87 13.29 -5.70
CA LEU A 50 -23.66 13.34 -4.46
C LEU A 50 -23.69 14.75 -3.85
N ASP A 51 -22.59 15.49 -3.90
CA ASP A 51 -22.52 16.88 -3.41
C ASP A 51 -23.31 17.85 -4.28
N MET A 52 -23.44 17.54 -5.58
CA MET A 52 -24.33 18.25 -6.51
C MET A 52 -25.82 17.85 -6.34
N GLY A 53 -26.15 17.02 -5.34
CA GLY A 53 -27.52 16.58 -5.07
C GLY A 53 -28.03 15.49 -6.01
N ILE A 54 -27.16 14.86 -6.79
CA ILE A 54 -27.51 13.74 -7.67
C ILE A 54 -27.45 12.44 -6.85
N PRO A 55 -28.58 11.74 -6.59
CA PRO A 55 -28.62 10.60 -5.68
C PRO A 55 -28.16 9.31 -6.39
N LEU A 56 -26.94 9.29 -6.94
CA LEU A 56 -26.42 8.14 -7.71
C LEU A 56 -26.40 6.82 -6.95
N THR A 57 -26.36 6.84 -5.62
CA THR A 57 -26.36 5.60 -4.83
C THR A 57 -27.77 5.08 -4.52
N ASP A 58 -28.83 5.74 -4.99
CA ASP A 58 -30.21 5.27 -4.87
C ASP A 58 -30.55 4.35 -6.07
N PRO A 59 -30.86 3.07 -5.84
CA PRO A 59 -31.24 2.14 -6.90
C PRO A 59 -32.42 2.62 -7.76
N ARG A 60 -33.40 3.31 -7.18
CA ARG A 60 -34.56 3.80 -7.94
C ARG A 60 -34.16 4.91 -8.90
N TYR A 61 -33.25 5.78 -8.47
CA TYR A 61 -32.71 6.84 -9.33
C TYR A 61 -31.87 6.28 -10.47
N ILE A 62 -31.05 5.25 -10.22
CA ILE A 62 -30.25 4.59 -11.27
C ILE A 62 -31.14 3.93 -12.34
N LEU A 63 -32.31 3.43 -11.97
CA LEU A 63 -33.24 2.85 -12.93
C LEU A 63 -33.94 3.89 -13.81
N ASP A 64 -34.13 5.11 -13.28
CA ASP A 64 -34.85 6.22 -13.93
C ASP A 64 -33.94 7.15 -14.75
N ILE A 65 -32.69 7.37 -14.31
CA ILE A 65 -31.73 8.24 -15.01
C ILE A 65 -31.41 7.71 -16.42
N ASP A 66 -31.28 8.62 -17.39
CA ASP A 66 -30.83 8.29 -18.74
C ASP A 66 -29.30 8.12 -18.82
N PHE A 67 -28.83 7.47 -19.88
CA PHE A 67 -27.41 7.17 -20.03
C PHE A 67 -26.55 8.42 -20.20
N ASP A 68 -27.03 9.48 -20.87
CA ASP A 68 -26.24 10.70 -21.08
C ASP A 68 -25.98 11.43 -19.76
N ARG A 69 -27.00 11.51 -18.90
CA ARG A 69 -26.86 12.08 -17.57
C ARG A 69 -26.00 11.21 -16.66
N PHE A 70 -26.10 9.90 -16.75
CA PHE A 70 -25.19 8.99 -16.05
C PHE A 70 -23.74 9.18 -16.52
N ARG A 71 -23.52 9.18 -17.83
CA ARG A 71 -22.20 9.38 -18.45
C ARG A 71 -21.59 10.70 -18.00
N ALA A 72 -22.37 11.78 -17.97
CA ALA A 72 -21.92 13.08 -17.47
C ALA A 72 -21.43 13.05 -16.01
N CYS A 73 -22.04 12.21 -15.15
CA CYS A 73 -21.57 12.03 -13.77
C CYS A 73 -20.23 11.30 -13.67
N PHE A 74 -19.84 10.57 -14.72
CA PHE A 74 -18.60 9.80 -14.81
C PHE A 74 -17.60 10.42 -15.80
N THR A 75 -17.77 11.71 -16.11
CA THR A 75 -16.84 12.54 -16.90
C THR A 75 -16.03 13.45 -15.97
N ASN A 76 -14.73 13.57 -16.19
CA ASN A 76 -13.86 14.48 -15.44
C ASN A 76 -13.97 15.94 -15.92
N ASP A 77 -13.25 16.85 -15.26
CA ASP A 77 -13.25 18.28 -15.59
C ASP A 77 -12.64 18.60 -16.98
N GLU A 78 -11.89 17.67 -17.57
CA GLU A 78 -11.25 17.80 -18.88
C GLU A 78 -12.14 17.26 -20.03
N GLY A 79 -13.29 16.65 -19.70
CA GLY A 79 -14.22 16.08 -20.66
C GLY A 79 -13.98 14.60 -20.97
N ASP A 80 -12.99 13.97 -20.34
CA ASP A 80 -12.74 12.54 -20.47
C ASP A 80 -13.74 11.74 -19.65
N VAL A 81 -14.16 10.60 -20.19
CA VAL A 81 -15.07 9.68 -19.50
C VAL A 81 -14.27 8.56 -18.86
N ILE A 82 -14.70 8.12 -17.68
CA ILE A 82 -14.08 6.97 -17.01
C ILE A 82 -14.08 5.76 -17.96
N PRO A 83 -12.99 4.97 -18.01
CA PRO A 83 -12.97 3.74 -18.79
C PRO A 83 -14.13 2.81 -18.43
N MET A 84 -14.69 2.15 -19.45
CA MET A 84 -15.78 1.16 -19.34
C MET A 84 -17.06 1.70 -18.71
N VAL A 85 -17.49 2.91 -19.11
CA VAL A 85 -18.69 3.56 -18.56
C VAL A 85 -19.97 2.78 -18.88
N ASP A 86 -20.05 2.16 -20.05
CA ASP A 86 -21.20 1.36 -20.50
C ASP A 86 -21.39 0.12 -19.62
N GLU A 87 -20.31 -0.60 -19.32
CA GLU A 87 -20.33 -1.79 -18.47
C GLU A 87 -20.64 -1.42 -17.01
N ARG A 88 -20.15 -0.26 -16.53
CA ARG A 88 -20.53 0.27 -15.21
C ARG A 88 -22.01 0.58 -15.15
N TRP A 89 -22.55 1.20 -16.20
CA TRP A 89 -23.96 1.52 -16.32
C TRP A 89 -24.83 0.27 -16.30
N GLN A 90 -24.49 -0.73 -17.12
CA GLN A 90 -25.22 -2.00 -17.19
C GLN A 90 -25.19 -2.74 -15.85
N ASN A 91 -24.02 -2.84 -15.21
CA ASN A 91 -23.89 -3.46 -13.90
C ASN A 91 -24.73 -2.76 -12.84
N LEU A 92 -24.71 -1.41 -12.81
CA LEU A 92 -25.50 -0.63 -11.85
C LEU A 92 -27.00 -0.79 -12.05
N ARG A 93 -27.48 -0.79 -13.30
CA ARG A 93 -28.91 -1.06 -13.59
C ARG A 93 -29.32 -2.46 -13.17
N GLN A 94 -28.49 -3.47 -13.48
CA GLN A 94 -28.74 -4.86 -13.09
C GLN A 94 -28.88 -4.98 -11.57
N VAL A 95 -27.89 -4.53 -10.81
CA VAL A 95 -27.94 -4.65 -9.34
C VAL A 95 -29.08 -3.80 -8.76
N SER A 96 -29.40 -2.66 -9.35
CA SER A 96 -30.49 -1.79 -8.87
C SER A 96 -31.86 -2.42 -9.07
N SER A 97 -32.10 -3.10 -10.20
CA SER A 97 -33.35 -3.86 -10.44
C SER A 97 -33.52 -4.94 -9.37
N ILE A 98 -32.49 -5.75 -9.15
CA ILE A 98 -32.50 -6.83 -8.15
C ILE A 98 -32.71 -6.29 -6.74
N LEU A 99 -32.04 -5.18 -6.39
CA LEU A 99 -32.23 -4.53 -5.09
C LEU A 99 -33.67 -4.08 -4.89
N CYS A 100 -34.27 -3.41 -5.88
CA CYS A 100 -35.65 -2.95 -5.82
C CYS A 100 -36.65 -4.11 -5.74
N GLU A 101 -36.44 -5.20 -6.48
CA GLU A 101 -37.36 -6.35 -6.54
C GLU A 101 -37.27 -7.26 -5.31
N LYS A 102 -36.06 -7.54 -4.82
CA LYS A 102 -35.83 -8.59 -3.81
C LYS A 102 -35.37 -8.08 -2.45
N PHE A 103 -34.83 -6.86 -2.39
CA PHE A 103 -34.15 -6.32 -1.20
C PHE A 103 -34.65 -4.92 -0.81
N ASN A 104 -35.91 -4.58 -1.15
CA ASN A 104 -36.56 -3.31 -0.81
C ASN A 104 -35.74 -2.05 -1.19
N GLY A 105 -34.96 -2.15 -2.27
CA GLY A 105 -34.11 -1.06 -2.76
C GLY A 105 -32.86 -0.79 -1.91
N THR A 106 -32.40 -1.73 -1.07
CA THR A 106 -31.18 -1.55 -0.26
C THR A 106 -30.36 -2.83 -0.11
N PHE A 107 -29.04 -2.71 -0.24
CA PHE A 107 -28.14 -3.82 0.04
C PHE A 107 -28.10 -4.18 1.54
N TYR A 108 -28.56 -3.29 2.42
CA TYR A 108 -28.64 -3.55 3.86
C TYR A 108 -29.55 -4.75 4.18
N GLU A 109 -30.63 -4.93 3.41
CA GLU A 109 -31.54 -6.07 3.58
C GLU A 109 -30.82 -7.39 3.24
N CYS A 110 -30.00 -7.39 2.18
CA CYS A 110 -29.14 -8.51 1.84
C CYS A 110 -28.12 -8.81 2.96
N LEU A 111 -27.55 -7.78 3.61
CA LEU A 111 -26.69 -7.95 4.78
C LEU A 111 -27.43 -8.55 5.97
N GLN A 112 -28.65 -8.11 6.27
CA GLN A 112 -29.43 -8.67 7.38
C GLN A 112 -29.76 -10.15 7.13
N GLN A 113 -30.09 -10.52 5.89
CA GLN A 113 -30.37 -11.90 5.51
C GLN A 113 -29.13 -12.81 5.56
N SER A 114 -27.91 -12.25 5.60
CA SER A 114 -26.70 -13.04 5.78
C SER A 114 -26.54 -13.62 7.20
N ASP A 115 -27.35 -13.16 8.16
CA ASP A 115 -27.33 -13.59 9.56
C ASP A 115 -25.93 -13.52 10.19
N ASN A 116 -25.21 -12.43 9.94
CA ASN A 116 -23.84 -12.22 10.38
C ASN A 116 -22.89 -13.37 9.98
N SER A 117 -23.09 -13.98 8.80
CA SER A 117 -22.13 -14.91 8.19
C SER A 117 -21.60 -14.39 6.85
N ALA A 118 -20.27 -14.36 6.73
CA ALA A 118 -19.57 -14.02 5.50
C ALA A 118 -19.88 -15.03 4.39
N GLN A 119 -19.97 -16.33 4.69
CA GLN A 119 -20.32 -17.37 3.70
C GLN A 119 -21.76 -17.23 3.22
N ASN A 120 -22.70 -16.96 4.12
CA ASN A 120 -24.09 -16.70 3.74
C ASN A 120 -24.20 -15.45 2.86
N LEU A 121 -23.49 -14.38 3.21
CA LEU A 121 -23.45 -13.19 2.37
C LEU A 121 -22.83 -13.45 1.00
N LEU A 122 -21.75 -14.24 0.93
CA LEU A 122 -21.14 -14.67 -0.33
C LEU A 122 -22.14 -15.40 -1.21
N LYS A 123 -22.86 -16.38 -0.63
CA LYS A 123 -23.91 -17.11 -1.33
C LYS A 123 -25.02 -16.18 -1.84
N LEU A 124 -25.55 -15.32 -0.98
CA LEU A 124 -26.59 -14.36 -1.35
C LEU A 124 -26.14 -13.44 -2.49
N VAL A 125 -24.90 -12.96 -2.44
CA VAL A 125 -24.35 -12.07 -3.47
C VAL A 125 -24.24 -12.80 -4.81
N VAL A 126 -23.67 -14.00 -4.82
CA VAL A 126 -23.42 -14.77 -6.06
C VAL A 126 -24.72 -15.28 -6.70
N GLU A 127 -25.68 -15.71 -5.89
CA GLU A 127 -26.99 -16.15 -6.37
C GLU A 127 -27.79 -15.00 -6.98
N ASN A 128 -27.75 -13.81 -6.37
CA ASN A 128 -28.62 -12.71 -6.77
C ASN A 128 -27.99 -11.73 -7.76
N PHE A 129 -26.67 -11.48 -7.72
CA PHE A 129 -26.02 -10.44 -8.52
C PHE A 129 -25.04 -11.04 -9.54
N PRO A 130 -25.46 -11.25 -10.81
CA PRO A 130 -24.64 -11.90 -11.82
C PRO A 130 -23.28 -11.26 -12.07
N CYS A 131 -23.17 -9.94 -11.96
CA CYS A 131 -21.89 -9.23 -12.15
C CYS A 131 -20.80 -9.62 -11.12
N TYR A 132 -21.15 -10.34 -10.05
CA TYR A 132 -20.21 -10.88 -9.07
C TYR A 132 -19.83 -12.35 -9.30
N ARG A 133 -20.40 -13.00 -10.32
CA ARG A 133 -20.13 -14.41 -10.69
C ARG A 133 -18.84 -14.53 -11.48
N ASP A 134 -17.79 -14.53 -10.71
CA ASP A 134 -16.43 -14.63 -11.17
C ASP A 134 -16.00 -16.11 -11.16
N TRP A 135 -16.45 -16.80 -12.21
CA TRP A 135 -16.14 -18.20 -12.50
C TRP A 135 -15.86 -18.38 -13.99
N ALA A 136 -15.18 -19.47 -14.34
CA ALA A 136 -14.93 -19.88 -15.72
C ALA A 136 -14.96 -21.41 -15.83
N THR A 137 -15.19 -21.89 -17.03
CA THR A 137 -15.11 -23.32 -17.34
C THR A 137 -13.70 -23.63 -17.82
N TYR A 138 -13.00 -24.48 -17.08
CA TYR A 138 -11.70 -25.01 -17.48
C TYR A 138 -11.88 -26.37 -18.15
N GLU A 139 -11.33 -26.53 -19.35
CA GLU A 139 -11.31 -27.81 -20.06
C GLU A 139 -9.93 -28.45 -19.90
N ASP A 140 -9.86 -29.60 -19.24
CA ASP A 140 -8.62 -30.38 -19.15
C ASP A 140 -8.37 -31.09 -20.50
N THR A 141 -7.54 -30.50 -21.35
CA THR A 141 -7.16 -31.05 -22.66
C THR A 141 -5.95 -31.97 -22.59
N ALA A 142 -5.22 -32.02 -21.47
CA ALA A 142 -3.91 -32.67 -21.38
C ALA A 142 -3.90 -33.95 -20.52
N GLY A 143 -4.91 -34.22 -19.70
CA GLY A 143 -4.99 -35.44 -18.89
C GLY A 143 -3.81 -35.62 -17.91
N THR A 144 -3.10 -34.54 -17.57
CA THR A 144 -1.82 -34.58 -16.85
C THR A 144 -1.92 -34.43 -15.33
N ARG A 145 -3.13 -34.32 -14.75
CA ARG A 145 -3.28 -34.18 -13.28
C ARG A 145 -4.13 -35.23 -12.57
N TYR A 146 -4.92 -36.05 -13.27
CA TYR A 146 -5.75 -37.09 -12.64
C TYR A 146 -5.65 -38.41 -13.40
N PRO A 147 -5.51 -39.57 -12.71
CA PRO A 147 -5.36 -40.86 -13.37
C PRO A 147 -6.55 -41.16 -14.29
N ALA A 148 -6.23 -41.59 -15.51
CA ALA A 148 -7.07 -41.67 -16.71
C ALA A 148 -8.28 -42.65 -16.68
N VAL A 149 -8.81 -42.98 -15.50
CA VAL A 149 -9.94 -43.91 -15.38
C VAL A 149 -11.29 -43.19 -15.28
N VAL A 150 -11.31 -41.86 -15.08
CA VAL A 150 -12.54 -41.14 -14.74
C VAL A 150 -12.65 -39.84 -15.55
N TYR A 151 -13.26 -39.99 -16.73
CA TYR A 151 -13.79 -38.97 -17.65
C TYR A 151 -12.82 -38.24 -18.61
N LYS A 152 -13.08 -38.46 -19.91
CA LYS A 152 -12.36 -37.95 -21.08
C LYS A 152 -12.69 -36.48 -21.43
N TYR A 153 -13.64 -35.85 -20.74
CA TYR A 153 -14.01 -34.44 -20.88
C TYR A 153 -14.67 -34.00 -19.58
N ILE A 154 -13.93 -33.44 -18.63
CA ILE A 154 -14.53 -32.71 -17.50
C ILE A 154 -14.29 -31.22 -17.76
N SER A 155 -15.35 -30.53 -18.17
CA SER A 155 -15.47 -29.09 -18.04
C SER A 155 -15.61 -28.77 -16.55
N LEU A 156 -14.51 -28.36 -15.91
CA LEU A 156 -14.48 -27.98 -14.50
C LEU A 156 -14.90 -26.53 -14.35
N LEU A 157 -15.97 -26.26 -13.60
CA LEU A 157 -16.29 -24.88 -13.21
C LEU A 157 -15.31 -24.43 -12.12
N VAL A 158 -14.42 -23.50 -12.48
CA VAL A 158 -13.46 -22.86 -11.58
C VAL A 158 -14.06 -21.54 -11.14
N ALA A 159 -14.35 -21.39 -9.84
CA ALA A 159 -14.95 -20.19 -9.28
C ALA A 159 -14.00 -19.52 -8.28
N PHE A 160 -13.56 -18.29 -8.58
CA PHE A 160 -12.79 -17.49 -7.62
C PHE A 160 -13.69 -16.60 -6.76
N LEU A 161 -14.80 -16.13 -7.33
CA LEU A 161 -15.80 -15.28 -6.66
C LEU A 161 -15.18 -14.06 -5.95
N LYS A 162 -14.04 -13.57 -6.44
CA LYS A 162 -13.19 -12.66 -5.67
C LYS A 162 -13.83 -11.29 -5.51
N ARG A 163 -14.57 -10.84 -6.52
CA ARG A 163 -15.35 -9.60 -6.44
C ARG A 163 -16.34 -9.64 -5.29
N ALA A 164 -17.03 -10.78 -5.11
CA ALA A 164 -17.99 -10.97 -4.03
C ALA A 164 -17.27 -11.02 -2.68
N GLN A 165 -16.15 -11.75 -2.59
CA GLN A 165 -15.35 -11.83 -1.37
C GLN A 165 -14.77 -10.48 -0.94
N ILE A 166 -14.30 -9.65 -1.89
CA ILE A 166 -13.80 -8.29 -1.62
C ILE A 166 -14.91 -7.39 -1.09
N LEU A 167 -16.10 -7.43 -1.70
CA LEU A 167 -17.26 -6.69 -1.22
C LEU A 167 -17.55 -7.00 0.26
N ILE A 168 -17.53 -8.28 0.64
CA ILE A 168 -17.78 -8.72 2.02
C ILE A 168 -16.69 -8.20 2.96
N GLY A 169 -15.42 -8.31 2.56
CA GLY A 169 -14.30 -7.77 3.30
C GLY A 169 -14.35 -6.25 3.48
N ASP A 170 -14.72 -5.50 2.43
CA ASP A 170 -14.87 -4.04 2.48
C ASP A 170 -16.00 -3.65 3.45
N ILE A 171 -17.12 -4.37 3.44
CA ILE A 171 -18.24 -4.14 4.36
C ILE A 171 -17.84 -4.45 5.81
N TYR A 172 -17.17 -5.59 6.03
CA TYR A 172 -16.66 -5.96 7.35
C TYR A 172 -15.74 -4.87 7.93
N ASN A 173 -14.80 -4.37 7.12
CA ASN A 173 -13.89 -3.31 7.53
C ASN A 173 -14.60 -1.96 7.75
N LEU A 174 -15.53 -1.60 6.86
CA LEU A 174 -16.29 -0.35 6.94
C LEU A 174 -17.17 -0.29 8.20
N LEU A 175 -17.79 -1.41 8.54
CA LEU A 175 -18.64 -1.57 9.72
C LEU A 175 -17.86 -2.07 10.95
N LYS A 176 -16.53 -2.20 10.85
CA LYS A 176 -15.63 -2.63 11.94
C LYS A 176 -16.02 -3.94 12.61
N GLY A 177 -16.63 -4.86 11.85
CA GLY A 177 -17.13 -6.13 12.39
C GLY A 177 -18.32 -5.97 13.35
N GLU A 178 -19.05 -4.85 13.29
CA GLU A 178 -20.28 -4.65 14.05
C GLU A 178 -21.51 -5.07 13.23
N PRO A 179 -22.64 -5.43 13.87
CA PRO A 179 -23.87 -5.80 13.18
C PRO A 179 -24.34 -4.74 12.17
N PRO A 180 -24.80 -5.15 10.96
CA PRO A 180 -25.06 -6.52 10.51
C PRO A 180 -23.85 -7.24 9.88
N ALA A 181 -22.63 -6.73 10.01
CA ALA A 181 -21.41 -7.33 9.47
C ALA A 181 -20.53 -7.95 10.57
N ALA A 182 -21.14 -8.46 11.64
CA ALA A 182 -20.45 -9.15 12.72
C ALA A 182 -20.09 -10.59 12.34
N PHE A 183 -19.40 -10.74 11.21
CA PHE A 183 -19.07 -12.03 10.63
C PHE A 183 -18.14 -12.83 11.54
N GLY A 184 -18.62 -13.97 12.04
CA GLY A 184 -17.84 -14.89 12.88
C GLY A 184 -16.90 -15.80 12.07
N ASP A 185 -17.18 -15.92 10.77
CA ASP A 185 -16.58 -16.82 9.78
C ASP A 185 -15.89 -16.06 8.64
N ILE A 186 -15.59 -14.77 8.81
CA ILE A 186 -14.94 -13.94 7.77
C ILE A 186 -13.55 -14.46 7.36
N ASP A 187 -12.91 -15.27 8.21
CA ASP A 187 -11.66 -15.96 7.96
C ASP A 187 -11.79 -17.11 6.95
N THR A 188 -13.00 -17.55 6.63
CA THR A 188 -13.26 -18.54 5.58
C THR A 188 -13.14 -17.98 4.15
N LEU A 189 -13.06 -16.66 3.99
CA LEU A 189 -12.86 -16.03 2.69
C LEU A 189 -11.38 -16.13 2.24
N THR A 190 -11.14 -16.51 0.99
CA THR A 190 -9.79 -16.70 0.45
C THR A 190 -9.06 -15.38 0.23
N THR A 191 -7.73 -15.41 0.25
CA THR A 191 -6.90 -14.19 0.12
C THR A 191 -6.80 -13.70 -1.34
N PHE A 192 -6.42 -12.43 -1.49
CA PHE A 192 -6.11 -11.64 -2.69
C PHE A 192 -5.83 -12.40 -4.01
N ALA A 193 -6.44 -11.95 -5.12
CA ALA A 193 -6.14 -12.40 -6.48
C ALA A 193 -5.74 -11.18 -7.31
N ASP A 194 -4.44 -10.92 -7.41
CA ASP A 194 -3.83 -9.81 -8.14
C ASP A 194 -2.91 -10.31 -9.23
N TYR A 195 -2.95 -9.65 -10.38
CA TYR A 195 -2.24 -10.07 -11.59
C TYR A 195 -0.75 -9.73 -11.57
N ARG A 196 -0.28 -8.84 -10.68
CA ARG A 196 1.14 -8.52 -10.52
C ARG A 196 1.88 -9.58 -9.72
N VAL A 197 1.22 -10.20 -8.74
CA VAL A 197 1.80 -11.29 -7.94
C VAL A 197 2.33 -12.45 -8.80
N PRO A 198 1.55 -13.06 -9.71
CA PRO A 198 2.00 -14.18 -10.51
C PRO A 198 3.03 -13.73 -11.54
N GLN A 199 2.93 -12.51 -12.09
CA GLN A 199 3.95 -11.94 -12.99
C GLN A 199 5.32 -11.84 -12.30
N VAL A 200 5.35 -11.36 -11.07
CA VAL A 200 6.56 -11.29 -10.24
C VAL A 200 7.15 -12.67 -10.03
N LEU A 201 6.32 -13.65 -9.68
CA LEU A 201 6.77 -15.00 -9.37
C LEU A 201 7.28 -15.72 -10.63
N VAL A 202 6.66 -15.49 -11.79
CA VAL A 202 7.16 -15.97 -13.08
C VAL A 202 8.50 -15.33 -13.44
N TYR A 203 8.66 -14.01 -13.20
CA TYR A 203 9.95 -13.33 -13.40
C TYR A 203 11.08 -13.95 -12.56
N PHE A 204 10.78 -14.37 -11.32
CA PHE A 204 11.75 -15.06 -10.46
C PHE A 204 11.85 -16.57 -10.71
N GLY A 205 11.14 -17.12 -11.70
CA GLY A 205 11.12 -18.55 -12.00
C GLY A 205 10.43 -19.43 -10.94
N ALA A 206 9.69 -18.82 -10.00
CA ALA A 206 8.95 -19.52 -8.96
C ALA A 206 7.59 -20.02 -9.44
N LEU A 207 7.06 -19.45 -10.52
CA LEU A 207 5.87 -19.92 -11.24
C LEU A 207 6.19 -20.02 -12.74
N GLN A 208 5.39 -20.80 -13.45
CA GLN A 208 5.40 -20.87 -14.91
C GLN A 208 3.95 -20.85 -15.40
N TYR A 209 3.66 -20.02 -16.40
CA TYR A 209 2.37 -20.04 -17.09
C TYR A 209 2.34 -21.18 -18.11
N SER A 210 1.14 -21.58 -18.54
CA SER A 210 0.95 -22.47 -19.69
C SER A 210 1.68 -21.92 -20.92
N ASP A 211 2.16 -22.81 -21.82
CA ASP A 211 2.89 -22.37 -23.02
C ASP A 211 2.04 -21.45 -23.92
N GLU A 212 0.72 -21.63 -23.90
CA GLU A 212 -0.25 -20.78 -24.59
C GLU A 212 -0.34 -19.39 -23.98
N LEU A 213 -0.58 -19.29 -22.66
CA LEU A 213 -0.58 -18.01 -21.95
C LEU A 213 0.79 -17.34 -22.06
N GLN A 214 1.88 -18.08 -21.91
CA GLN A 214 3.24 -17.56 -22.03
C GLN A 214 3.52 -17.03 -23.44
N ARG A 215 3.00 -17.67 -24.49
CA ARG A 215 3.10 -17.19 -25.88
C ARG A 215 2.33 -15.89 -26.06
N LEU A 216 1.07 -15.84 -25.61
CA LEU A 216 0.27 -14.61 -25.60
C LEU A 216 1.04 -13.50 -24.89
N LEU A 217 1.56 -13.78 -23.69
CA LEU A 217 2.35 -12.85 -22.88
C LEU A 217 3.62 -12.34 -23.58
N ASN A 218 4.28 -13.16 -24.39
CA ASN A 218 5.55 -12.87 -25.05
C ASN A 218 5.42 -12.13 -26.40
N GLU A 219 4.26 -12.19 -27.06
CA GLU A 219 4.01 -11.55 -28.38
C GLU A 219 3.96 -10.00 -28.32
N GLY A 220 4.25 -9.39 -27.16
CA GLY A 220 4.43 -7.95 -27.01
C GLY A 220 3.13 -7.16 -26.84
N THR A 221 2.00 -7.86 -26.73
CA THR A 221 0.69 -7.25 -26.51
C THR A 221 0.58 -6.74 -25.07
N LYS A 222 0.08 -5.53 -24.87
CA LYS A 222 0.08 -4.88 -23.55
C LYS A 222 -1.24 -5.19 -22.82
N TRP A 223 -1.14 -5.54 -21.54
CA TRP A 223 -2.21 -6.24 -20.81
C TRP A 223 -3.08 -5.33 -19.94
N VAL A 224 -4.40 -5.47 -20.05
CA VAL A 224 -5.37 -4.92 -19.08
C VAL A 224 -6.22 -6.07 -18.54
N LEU A 225 -5.95 -6.48 -17.29
CA LEU A 225 -6.84 -7.42 -16.59
C LEU A 225 -8.00 -6.64 -15.97
N GLN A 226 -9.24 -7.12 -16.18
CA GLN A 226 -10.45 -6.59 -15.56
C GLN A 226 -10.55 -7.03 -14.09
N LEU A 227 -9.71 -6.47 -13.21
CA LEU A 227 -9.81 -6.70 -11.77
C LEU A 227 -10.23 -5.44 -11.01
N PRO A 228 -10.99 -5.59 -9.90
CA PRO A 228 -11.15 -4.52 -8.92
C PRO A 228 -9.80 -4.15 -8.32
N CYS A 229 -9.45 -2.87 -8.38
CA CYS A 229 -8.40 -2.33 -7.52
C CYS A 229 -9.05 -1.96 -6.18
N SER A 230 -8.84 -2.75 -5.12
CA SER A 230 -9.03 -2.23 -3.76
C SER A 230 -7.75 -1.46 -3.36
N PRO A 231 -7.82 -0.17 -2.98
CA PRO A 231 -6.65 0.58 -2.52
C PRO A 231 -6.12 0.14 -1.14
N LEU A 232 -6.78 -0.80 -0.47
CA LEU A 232 -6.59 -1.02 0.96
C LEU A 232 -5.65 -2.18 1.32
N LEU A 233 -4.97 -2.81 0.36
CA LEU A 233 -4.23 -4.04 0.63
C LEU A 233 -2.82 -4.10 -0.01
N ILE A 234 -1.83 -3.38 0.53
CA ILE A 234 -0.41 -3.57 0.13
C ILE A 234 0.56 -3.30 1.29
N PHE A 235 1.32 -4.30 1.73
CA PHE A 235 2.63 -4.18 2.38
C PHE A 235 3.35 -5.50 2.75
N VAL A 236 4.66 -5.32 2.92
CA VAL A 236 5.76 -6.18 3.37
C VAL A 236 6.57 -6.88 2.29
N ILE A 237 6.03 -7.76 1.44
CA ILE A 237 6.88 -8.43 0.41
C ILE A 237 6.92 -7.64 -0.92
N PHE A 238 5.84 -6.93 -1.27
CA PHE A 238 5.70 -6.31 -2.60
C PHE A 238 6.42 -4.97 -2.80
N ASN A 239 6.70 -4.18 -1.76
CA ASN A 239 7.21 -2.82 -1.96
C ASN A 239 8.65 -2.73 -2.49
N LEU A 240 9.44 -3.80 -2.38
CA LEU A 240 10.79 -3.87 -2.96
C LEU A 240 10.77 -4.24 -4.44
N VAL A 241 9.75 -4.98 -4.89
CA VAL A 241 9.66 -5.54 -6.25
C VAL A 241 8.75 -4.69 -7.16
N TYR A 242 7.70 -4.08 -6.59
CA TYR A 242 6.72 -3.28 -7.31
C TYR A 242 7.31 -2.04 -7.99
N LEU A 243 8.39 -1.47 -7.46
CA LEU A 243 9.05 -0.29 -8.03
C LEU A 243 9.87 -0.59 -9.29
N ASP A 244 10.43 -1.79 -9.42
CA ASP A 244 11.27 -2.18 -10.56
C ASP A 244 10.45 -2.64 -11.77
N ILE A 245 9.31 -3.29 -11.55
CA ILE A 245 8.45 -3.80 -12.64
C ILE A 245 7.55 -2.71 -13.24
N LYS A 246 7.28 -1.63 -12.50
CA LYS A 246 6.43 -0.53 -12.97
C LYS A 246 7.04 0.25 -14.16
N GLN A 247 8.35 0.13 -14.38
CA GLN A 247 9.07 0.93 -15.38
C GLN A 247 9.00 0.39 -16.82
N GLY A 248 8.35 -0.75 -17.10
CA GLY A 248 8.32 -1.19 -18.48
C GLY A 248 7.17 -2.08 -18.85
N LEU A 249 5.91 -1.61 -18.79
CA LEU A 249 4.76 -2.18 -19.53
C LEU A 249 3.49 -1.36 -19.26
N CYS A 250 3.21 -0.34 -20.09
CA CYS A 250 1.91 0.31 -20.25
C CYS A 250 1.80 0.96 -21.65
N SER A 251 0.92 0.45 -22.53
CA SER A 251 0.35 1.08 -23.76
C SER A 251 -0.30 0.07 -24.76
N LEU A 252 -1.63 0.00 -24.83
CA LEU A 252 -2.46 -0.62 -25.91
C LEU A 252 -2.19 -2.09 -26.37
N GLY A 253 -3.22 -2.95 -26.30
CA GLY A 253 -3.28 -4.16 -27.16
C GLY A 253 -4.39 -5.19 -26.93
N HIS A 254 -4.59 -5.74 -25.73
CA HIS A 254 -5.57 -6.82 -25.50
C HIS A 254 -6.24 -6.72 -24.11
N VAL A 255 -7.57 -6.89 -24.07
CA VAL A 255 -8.38 -6.83 -22.84
C VAL A 255 -8.95 -8.22 -22.61
N PHE A 256 -8.54 -8.87 -21.51
CA PHE A 256 -9.20 -10.11 -21.08
C PHE A 256 -10.54 -9.76 -20.44
N SER A 257 -11.58 -10.44 -20.87
CA SER A 257 -12.89 -10.38 -20.25
C SER A 257 -12.87 -11.17 -18.94
N SER A 258 -13.67 -10.73 -17.97
CA SER A 258 -13.90 -11.51 -16.75
C SER A 258 -14.36 -12.92 -17.10
N GLY A 259 -13.62 -13.94 -16.66
CA GLY A 259 -13.94 -15.35 -16.93
C GLY A 259 -13.21 -15.95 -18.14
N ASP A 260 -12.34 -15.20 -18.83
CA ASP A 260 -11.43 -15.78 -19.82
C ASP A 260 -10.48 -16.79 -19.16
N VAL A 261 -10.12 -17.86 -19.88
CA VAL A 261 -9.31 -18.97 -19.34
C VAL A 261 -7.94 -18.47 -18.87
N GLU A 262 -7.33 -17.57 -19.63
CA GLU A 262 -6.05 -16.93 -19.35
C GLU A 262 -6.12 -15.99 -18.14
N GLU A 263 -7.23 -15.26 -17.98
CA GLU A 263 -7.48 -14.40 -16.83
C GLU A 263 -7.60 -15.23 -15.54
N VAL A 264 -8.31 -16.35 -15.66
CA VAL A 264 -8.53 -17.32 -14.58
C VAL A 264 -7.22 -18.00 -14.19
N GLU A 265 -6.37 -18.36 -15.15
CA GLU A 265 -5.05 -18.95 -14.91
C GLU A 265 -4.16 -17.99 -14.09
N ILE A 266 -4.05 -16.72 -14.51
CA ILE A 266 -3.28 -15.69 -13.81
C ILE A 266 -3.72 -15.60 -12.34
N ARG A 267 -5.02 -15.61 -12.10
CA ARG A 267 -5.58 -15.44 -10.74
C ARG A 267 -5.45 -16.68 -9.88
N GLY A 268 -5.62 -17.86 -10.48
CA GLY A 268 -5.37 -19.14 -9.81
C GLY A 268 -3.93 -19.22 -9.32
N CYS A 269 -2.98 -18.83 -10.18
CA CYS A 269 -1.57 -18.72 -9.81
C CYS A 269 -1.33 -17.76 -8.64
N THR A 270 -2.01 -16.61 -8.60
CA THR A 270 -1.90 -15.67 -7.47
C THR A 270 -2.38 -16.27 -6.17
N VAL A 271 -3.59 -16.81 -6.17
CA VAL A 271 -4.23 -17.35 -4.97
C VAL A 271 -3.37 -18.47 -4.40
N PHE A 272 -2.96 -19.41 -5.25
CA PHE A 272 -2.09 -20.51 -4.86
C PHE A 272 -0.76 -20.04 -4.27
N ALA A 273 -0.11 -19.06 -4.88
CA ALA A 273 1.15 -18.53 -4.36
C ALA A 273 1.00 -17.85 -3.01
N VAL A 274 -0.10 -17.12 -2.78
CA VAL A 274 -0.37 -16.48 -1.50
C VAL A 274 -0.67 -17.52 -0.43
N ASP A 275 -1.44 -18.56 -0.76
CA ASP A 275 -1.73 -19.65 0.17
C ASP A 275 -0.45 -20.38 0.60
N LEU A 276 0.47 -20.65 -0.33
CA LEU A 276 1.79 -21.22 0.00
C LEU A 276 2.58 -20.34 0.98
N VAL A 277 2.56 -19.02 0.79
CA VAL A 277 3.23 -18.07 1.71
C VAL A 277 2.56 -18.09 3.08
N VAL A 278 1.23 -18.12 3.13
CA VAL A 278 0.47 -18.18 4.38
C VAL A 278 0.78 -19.46 5.15
N ASP A 279 0.81 -20.60 4.47
CA ASP A 279 1.10 -21.89 5.08
C ASP A 279 2.54 -21.97 5.61
N GLU A 280 3.50 -21.42 4.87
CA GLU A 280 4.89 -21.33 5.33
C GLU A 280 5.03 -20.41 6.55
N VAL A 281 4.31 -19.27 6.58
CA VAL A 281 4.28 -18.38 7.75
C VAL A 281 3.66 -19.08 8.96
N LYS A 282 2.57 -19.84 8.77
CA LYS A 282 1.98 -20.67 9.84
C LYS A 282 2.97 -21.70 10.37
N ARG A 283 3.71 -22.37 9.47
CA ARG A 283 4.75 -23.35 9.81
C ARG A 283 5.86 -22.71 10.66
N MET A 284 6.39 -21.56 10.22
CA MET A 284 7.41 -20.82 10.96
C MET A 284 6.91 -20.35 12.34
N LEU A 285 5.64 -19.98 12.47
CA LEU A 285 5.05 -19.54 13.73
C LEU A 285 4.81 -20.69 14.72
N ALA A 286 4.48 -21.88 14.21
CA ALA A 286 4.40 -23.10 15.02
C ALA A 286 5.76 -23.46 15.64
N GLU A 287 6.87 -23.26 14.91
CA GLU A 287 8.23 -23.54 15.41
C GLU A 287 8.64 -22.64 16.59
N VAL A 288 8.10 -21.42 16.69
CA VAL A 288 8.42 -20.46 17.75
C VAL A 288 7.36 -20.39 18.86
N ASN A 289 6.43 -21.35 18.89
CA ASN A 289 5.36 -21.47 19.89
C ASN A 289 4.51 -20.19 20.04
N LEU A 290 4.36 -19.45 18.94
CA LEU A 290 3.50 -18.27 18.86
C LEU A 290 2.21 -18.65 18.16
N THR A 291 1.09 -18.56 18.87
CA THR A 291 -0.22 -18.61 18.25
C THR A 291 -0.44 -17.35 17.41
N LEU A 292 -0.66 -17.60 16.12
CA LEU A 292 -0.95 -16.61 15.11
C LEU A 292 -2.36 -16.04 15.39
N LEU A 293 -2.42 -14.92 16.11
CA LEU A 293 -3.66 -14.22 16.42
C LEU A 293 -4.17 -13.56 15.13
N ARG A 294 -4.91 -14.35 14.33
CA ARG A 294 -5.71 -13.93 13.17
C ARG A 294 -4.90 -13.19 12.09
N VAL A 295 -4.15 -13.93 11.26
CA VAL A 295 -3.85 -13.44 9.90
C VAL A 295 -5.13 -13.58 9.10
N TYR A 296 -5.94 -12.54 9.15
CA TYR A 296 -6.42 -12.06 7.87
C TYR A 296 -5.20 -11.50 7.15
N VAL A 297 -5.13 -11.63 5.82
CA VAL A 297 -4.56 -10.53 5.04
C VAL A 297 -5.56 -9.37 5.06
N ILE A 298 -5.95 -8.93 6.25
CA ILE A 298 -6.34 -7.56 6.54
C ILE A 298 -5.01 -6.95 6.94
N PHE A 299 -4.56 -5.97 6.16
CA PHE A 299 -3.46 -5.14 6.60
C PHE A 299 -3.83 -4.51 7.93
N ILE A 300 -3.34 -5.10 9.02
CA ILE A 300 -3.01 -4.30 10.19
C ILE A 300 -2.00 -3.30 9.65
N PHE A 301 -2.44 -2.04 9.60
CA PHE A 301 -1.58 -0.88 9.52
C PHE A 301 -0.56 -0.99 10.65
N ARG A 302 0.54 -1.72 10.43
CA ARG A 302 1.80 -1.28 10.97
C ARG A 302 2.20 -0.15 10.07
N TRP A 303 1.73 1.03 10.45
CA TRP A 303 2.30 2.31 10.14
C TRP A 303 3.78 2.22 10.53
N CYS A 304 4.59 1.53 9.73
CA CYS A 304 6.02 1.73 9.72
C CYS A 304 6.19 3.08 9.05
N LEU A 305 6.00 4.08 9.90
CA LEU A 305 6.43 5.46 9.79
C LEU A 305 7.88 5.43 9.30
N LYS A 306 8.05 5.32 7.97
CA LYS A 306 9.27 5.80 7.33
C LYS A 306 9.11 7.30 7.39
N MET A 307 9.58 7.86 8.50
CA MET A 307 9.28 9.19 9.01
C MET A 307 9.31 10.29 7.94
N PHE A 308 10.17 10.16 6.92
CA PHE A 308 10.23 11.13 5.82
C PHE A 308 10.01 10.57 4.40
N LYS A 309 9.67 9.29 4.19
CA LYS A 309 9.54 8.72 2.82
C LYS A 309 8.40 9.35 2.01
N LYS A 310 7.27 9.65 2.66
CA LYS A 310 6.11 10.32 2.04
C LYS A 310 5.95 11.76 2.51
N PHE A 311 6.97 12.32 3.15
CA PHE A 311 6.90 13.65 3.73
C PHE A 311 7.00 14.71 2.62
N SER A 312 6.09 15.69 2.67
CA SER A 312 6.03 16.87 1.84
C SER A 312 5.85 18.09 2.74
N ASP A 313 6.67 19.11 2.54
CA ASP A 313 6.61 20.36 3.30
C ASP A 313 5.23 21.04 3.22
N LYS A 314 4.55 20.94 2.07
CA LYS A 314 3.20 21.51 1.85
C LYS A 314 2.08 20.79 2.61
N GLU A 315 2.22 19.49 2.84
CA GLU A 315 1.12 18.65 3.37
C GLU A 315 1.34 18.27 4.84
N ASN A 316 2.60 18.19 5.29
CA ASN A 316 2.93 17.60 6.58
C ASN A 316 3.34 18.61 7.64
N ILE A 317 3.58 19.88 7.32
CA ILE A 317 3.88 20.91 8.31
C ILE A 317 2.58 21.50 8.83
N THR A 318 2.30 21.31 10.13
CA THR A 318 1.08 21.80 10.79
C THR A 318 1.25 23.21 11.34
N SER A 319 2.41 23.51 11.93
CA SER A 319 2.68 24.86 12.46
C SER A 319 4.17 25.15 12.56
N VAL A 320 4.49 26.45 12.51
CA VAL A 320 5.84 26.97 12.74
C VAL A 320 5.82 27.77 14.04
N GLN A 321 6.67 27.40 14.99
CA GLN A 321 6.73 28.03 16.30
C GLN A 321 8.13 28.59 16.55
N GLN A 322 8.24 29.88 16.82
CA GLN A 322 9.49 30.48 17.31
C GLN A 322 9.76 30.04 18.75
N LEU A 323 10.99 29.63 19.04
CA LEU A 323 11.39 29.18 20.37
C LEU A 323 11.60 30.37 21.31
N LYS A 324 11.08 30.21 22.54
CA LYS A 324 11.41 31.11 23.66
C LYS A 324 12.84 30.85 24.11
N SER A 325 13.53 31.87 24.63
CA SER A 325 14.94 31.75 25.06
C SER A 325 15.17 30.66 26.12
N SER A 326 14.20 30.40 27.00
CA SER A 326 14.29 29.30 27.98
C SER A 326 14.29 27.92 27.33
N VAL A 327 13.41 27.71 26.34
CA VAL A 327 13.30 26.45 25.59
C VAL A 327 14.54 26.23 24.72
N GLN A 328 15.06 27.30 24.11
CA GLN A 328 16.30 27.25 23.33
C GLN A 328 17.51 26.84 24.19
N LYS A 329 17.61 27.33 25.43
CA LYS A 329 18.63 26.88 26.39
C LYS A 329 18.49 25.40 26.72
N ASP A 330 17.26 24.91 26.91
CA ASP A 330 16.99 23.48 27.17
C ASP A 330 17.36 22.59 25.97
N VAL A 331 16.96 22.99 24.74
CA VAL A 331 17.31 22.27 23.51
C VAL A 331 18.82 22.19 23.33
N ARG A 332 19.54 23.31 23.52
CA ARG A 332 21.00 23.33 23.45
C ARG A 332 21.66 22.38 24.46
N ARG A 333 21.16 22.35 25.70
CA ARG A 333 21.65 21.44 26.74
C ARG A 333 21.41 19.97 26.35
N LYS A 334 20.22 19.64 25.83
CA LYS A 334 19.88 18.29 25.38
C LYS A 334 20.74 17.83 24.20
N VAL A 335 20.94 18.70 23.21
CA VAL A 335 21.81 18.41 22.06
C VAL A 335 23.26 18.22 22.49
N LEU A 336 23.79 19.06 23.38
CA LEU A 336 25.16 18.92 23.90
C LEU A 336 25.34 17.64 24.71
N ALA A 337 24.33 17.23 25.49
CA ALA A 337 24.36 15.97 26.24
C ALA A 337 24.36 14.74 25.31
N LEU A 338 23.63 14.79 24.21
CA LEU A 338 23.59 13.72 23.21
C LEU A 338 24.85 13.67 22.35
N TYR A 339 25.42 14.83 22.01
CA TYR A 339 26.55 14.96 21.09
C TYR A 339 27.66 15.82 21.70
N PRO A 340 28.44 15.33 22.69
CA PRO A 340 29.44 16.16 23.39
C PRO A 340 30.47 16.81 22.47
N LEU A 341 30.85 16.12 21.37
CA LEU A 341 31.81 16.63 20.38
C LEU A 341 31.31 17.86 19.60
N ILE A 342 30.03 18.22 19.71
CA ILE A 342 29.47 19.42 19.09
C ILE A 342 29.90 20.71 19.80
N GLU A 343 30.42 20.63 21.04
CA GLU A 343 30.67 21.79 21.91
C GLU A 343 31.38 22.97 21.21
N PRO A 344 32.48 22.76 20.45
CA PRO A 344 33.19 23.86 19.79
C PRO A 344 32.37 24.55 18.68
N TYR A 345 31.38 23.84 18.12
CA TYR A 345 30.56 24.29 16.98
C TYR A 345 29.14 24.66 17.40
N LEU A 346 28.77 24.45 18.66
CA LEU A 346 27.39 24.59 19.14
C LEU A 346 26.87 26.02 19.00
N ASP A 347 27.72 27.04 19.14
CA ASP A 347 27.35 28.44 18.94
C ASP A 347 27.18 28.81 17.47
N GLN A 348 27.84 28.10 16.55
CA GLN A 348 27.63 28.25 15.10
C GLN A 348 26.34 27.56 14.65
N ILE A 349 26.05 26.37 15.18
CA ILE A 349 24.89 25.56 14.78
C ILE A 349 23.60 26.05 15.47
N LEU A 350 23.64 26.37 16.76
CA LEU A 350 22.48 26.75 17.58
C LEU A 350 22.66 28.11 18.29
N PRO A 351 22.92 29.23 17.59
CA PRO A 351 23.34 30.51 18.20
C PRO A 351 22.49 30.95 19.39
N LYS A 352 23.12 31.49 20.45
CA LYS A 352 22.47 31.81 21.73
C LYS A 352 21.48 32.99 21.65
N LYS A 353 21.72 33.93 20.74
CA LYS A 353 20.99 35.22 20.65
C LYS A 353 20.01 35.29 19.49
N GLU A 354 20.09 34.35 18.55
CA GLU A 354 19.24 34.34 17.37
C GLU A 354 18.00 33.46 17.57
N ASN A 355 16.95 33.79 16.83
CA ASN A 355 15.66 33.14 16.96
C ASN A 355 15.66 31.80 16.23
N LEU A 356 15.56 30.71 16.99
CA LEU A 356 15.34 29.37 16.44
C LEU A 356 13.84 29.11 16.30
N ARG A 357 13.49 28.23 15.35
CA ARG A 357 12.10 27.83 15.09
C ARG A 357 11.97 26.31 15.19
N ILE A 358 10.80 25.84 15.59
CA ILE A 358 10.40 24.44 15.48
C ILE A 358 9.24 24.35 14.50
N LEU A 359 9.39 23.48 13.50
CA LEU A 359 8.29 23.02 12.66
C LEU A 359 7.65 21.84 13.35
N LYS A 360 6.35 21.94 13.64
CA LYS A 360 5.55 20.80 14.08
C LYS A 360 4.93 20.17 12.86
N CYS A 361 5.17 18.89 12.69
CA CYS A 361 4.70 18.12 11.56
C CYS A 361 3.69 17.07 12.00
N HIS A 362 3.00 16.47 11.03
CA HIS A 362 2.20 15.26 11.24
C HIS A 362 3.03 14.15 11.91
N GLU A 363 2.34 13.19 12.54
CA GLU A 363 2.98 12.03 13.18
C GLU A 363 3.89 12.39 14.37
N HIS A 364 3.69 13.58 14.95
CA HIS A 364 4.45 14.13 16.09
C HIS A 364 5.94 14.29 15.81
N VAL A 365 6.30 14.61 14.55
CA VAL A 365 7.66 14.97 14.19
C VAL A 365 7.87 16.47 14.44
N GLU A 366 8.98 16.81 15.08
CA GLU A 366 9.40 18.19 15.29
C GLU A 366 10.76 18.42 14.62
N ILE A 367 10.88 19.44 13.77
CA ILE A 367 12.12 19.80 13.08
C ILE A 367 12.61 21.15 13.61
N LEU A 368 13.83 21.17 14.14
CA LEU A 368 14.51 22.36 14.61
C LEU A 368 15.17 23.09 13.43
N VAL A 369 14.81 24.34 13.24
CA VAL A 369 15.23 25.20 12.13
C VAL A 369 16.09 26.35 12.67
N GLY A 370 17.23 26.53 12.01
CA GLY A 370 18.18 27.61 12.29
C GLY A 370 17.66 28.99 11.89
N PRO A 371 18.38 30.05 12.26
CA PRO A 371 17.98 31.44 11.96
C PRO A 371 17.90 31.71 10.46
N HIS A 372 18.77 31.09 9.66
CA HIS A 372 18.82 31.23 8.21
C HIS A 372 17.90 30.26 7.45
N GLY A 373 17.10 29.47 8.18
CA GLY A 373 16.18 28.49 7.60
C GLY A 373 16.74 27.09 7.43
N ASP A 374 17.99 26.85 7.83
CA ASP A 374 18.63 25.53 7.77
C ASP A 374 17.93 24.52 8.67
N LEU A 375 17.74 23.30 8.17
CA LEU A 375 17.15 22.19 8.92
C LEU A 375 18.26 21.51 9.73
N LEU A 376 18.24 21.66 11.05
CA LEU A 376 19.38 21.29 11.90
C LEU A 376 19.20 19.91 12.54
N PHE A 377 18.16 19.75 13.34
CA PHE A 377 17.83 18.52 14.05
C PHE A 377 16.36 18.20 13.88
N PHE A 378 15.98 16.93 14.03
CA PHE A 378 14.59 16.52 14.15
C PHE A 378 14.43 15.55 15.32
N LYS A 379 13.21 15.40 15.81
CA LYS A 379 12.84 14.34 16.76
C LYS A 379 11.41 13.89 16.50
N SER A 380 11.08 12.70 16.96
CA SER A 380 9.70 12.19 16.97
C SER A 380 9.24 12.00 18.42
N ARG A 381 8.06 12.53 18.76
CA ARG A 381 7.50 12.51 20.11
C ARG A 381 8.55 12.96 21.16
N ASP A 382 8.80 12.11 22.15
CA ASP A 382 9.75 12.32 23.24
C ASP A 382 11.12 11.65 22.97
N GLY A 383 11.39 11.27 21.71
CA GLY A 383 12.67 10.70 21.28
C GLY A 383 13.83 11.72 21.29
N PRO A 384 15.07 11.23 21.12
CA PRO A 384 16.25 12.09 21.09
C PRO A 384 16.25 12.99 19.85
N PHE A 385 16.93 14.14 19.96
CA PHE A 385 17.24 14.96 18.78
C PHE A 385 18.25 14.23 17.90
N MET A 386 17.92 14.07 16.62
CA MET A 386 18.78 13.49 15.59
C MET A 386 19.19 14.59 14.61
N PRO A 387 20.46 14.66 14.19
CA PRO A 387 20.88 15.66 13.19
C PRO A 387 20.18 15.39 11.86
N THR A 388 20.05 16.39 10.99
CA THR A 388 19.71 16.12 9.58
C THR A 388 20.92 15.58 8.83
N LEU A 389 20.72 14.92 7.68
CA LEU A 389 21.85 14.47 6.86
C LEU A 389 22.72 15.64 6.38
N ARG A 390 22.12 16.80 6.09
CA ARG A 390 22.87 18.00 5.68
C ARG A 390 23.77 18.51 6.81
N LEU A 391 23.27 18.52 8.05
CA LEU A 391 24.07 18.88 9.21
C LEU A 391 25.19 17.85 9.44
N LEU A 392 24.86 16.56 9.35
CA LEU A 392 25.82 15.47 9.52
C LEU A 392 26.92 15.48 8.44
N HIS A 393 26.62 15.89 7.21
CA HIS A 393 27.63 16.04 6.15
C HIS A 393 28.62 17.17 6.46
N GLN A 394 28.17 18.24 7.11
CA GLN A 394 29.04 19.33 7.56
C GLN A 394 29.86 18.94 8.80
N TYR A 395 29.27 18.13 9.69
CA TYR A 395 29.89 17.69 10.94
C TYR A 395 29.81 16.16 11.10
N PRO A 396 30.62 15.38 10.36
CA PRO A 396 30.51 13.91 10.34
C PRO A 396 30.81 13.24 11.69
N PHE A 397 31.57 13.91 12.55
CA PHE A 397 31.93 13.41 13.88
C PHE A 397 30.76 13.40 14.88
N LEU A 398 29.59 13.94 14.52
CA LEU A 398 28.42 13.97 15.41
C LEU A 398 27.88 12.58 15.72
N LEU A 399 28.01 11.61 14.81
CA LEU A 399 27.50 10.26 14.99
C LEU A 399 28.59 9.21 14.74
N PRO A 400 28.62 8.12 15.51
CA PRO A 400 29.34 6.92 15.09
C PRO A 400 28.68 6.37 13.82
N TRP A 401 29.45 5.62 13.03
CA TRP A 401 29.00 5.19 11.71
C TRP A 401 29.02 3.67 11.53
N GLN A 402 28.11 3.20 10.69
CA GLN A 402 28.04 1.82 10.23
C GLN A 402 28.05 1.84 8.70
N GLN A 403 29.00 1.14 8.06
CA GLN A 403 29.09 1.06 6.61
C GLN A 403 28.45 -0.23 6.11
N VAL A 404 27.56 -0.09 5.13
CA VAL A 404 26.97 -1.24 4.42
C VAL A 404 27.70 -1.50 3.10
N ASP A 405 27.58 -2.71 2.59
CA ASP A 405 28.12 -3.07 1.27
C ASP A 405 27.35 -2.43 0.10
N LYS A 406 27.98 -2.48 -1.08
CA LYS A 406 27.41 -1.99 -2.34
C LYS A 406 26.00 -2.48 -2.66
N GLY A 407 25.67 -3.72 -2.35
CA GLY A 407 24.36 -4.32 -2.65
C GLY A 407 23.23 -3.68 -1.84
N ALA A 408 23.51 -3.24 -0.61
CA ALA A 408 22.52 -2.60 0.26
C ALA A 408 22.21 -1.13 -0.12
N ILE A 409 23.14 -0.42 -0.75
CA ILE A 409 23.07 1.04 -1.00
C ILE A 409 21.74 1.45 -1.65
N ARG A 410 21.36 0.78 -2.75
CA ARG A 410 20.14 1.10 -3.52
C ARG A 410 18.88 1.00 -2.65
N PHE A 411 18.82 0.01 -1.78
CA PHE A 411 17.69 -0.25 -0.90
C PHE A 411 17.63 0.75 0.25
N VAL A 412 18.78 1.11 0.84
CA VAL A 412 18.88 2.15 1.88
C VAL A 412 18.38 3.49 1.34
N LEU A 413 18.79 3.87 0.13
CA LEU A 413 18.32 5.08 -0.56
C LEU A 413 16.85 5.02 -0.99
N SER A 414 16.20 3.86 -0.87
CA SER A 414 14.74 3.68 -1.05
C SER A 414 13.98 3.60 0.28
N GLY A 415 14.69 3.86 1.39
CA GLY A 415 14.20 3.84 2.76
C GLY A 415 14.04 2.45 3.36
N ALA A 416 14.71 1.42 2.83
CA ALA A 416 14.69 0.08 3.45
C ALA A 416 15.50 0.07 4.76
N GLN A 417 15.11 -0.81 5.70
CA GLN A 417 15.92 -1.08 6.89
C GLN A 417 17.20 -1.80 6.51
N ILE A 418 18.23 -1.68 7.35
CA ILE A 418 19.52 -2.31 7.12
C ILE A 418 19.49 -3.69 7.79
N MET A 419 19.61 -4.72 6.98
CA MET A 419 19.65 -6.10 7.43
C MET A 419 21.05 -6.47 7.92
N CYS A 420 21.14 -7.34 8.93
CA CYS A 420 22.42 -7.79 9.50
C CYS A 420 23.42 -8.30 8.44
N PRO A 421 23.03 -9.11 7.43
CA PRO A 421 23.94 -9.53 6.35
C PRO A 421 24.60 -8.37 5.59
N GLY A 422 23.91 -7.23 5.48
CA GLY A 422 24.45 -6.03 4.81
C GLY A 422 25.49 -5.28 5.63
N LEU A 423 25.69 -5.66 6.90
CA LEU A 423 26.65 -5.07 7.84
C LEU A 423 27.81 -6.02 8.17
N THR A 424 27.69 -7.31 7.83
CA THR A 424 28.68 -8.37 8.10
C THR A 424 29.38 -8.87 6.83
N SER A 425 28.98 -8.38 5.66
CA SER A 425 29.58 -8.70 4.36
C SER A 425 31.01 -8.12 4.22
N PRO A 426 31.84 -8.63 3.28
CA PRO A 426 33.23 -8.17 3.14
C PRO A 426 33.40 -6.67 2.84
N GLY A 427 32.40 -6.05 2.21
CA GLY A 427 32.37 -4.60 1.91
C GLY A 427 31.80 -3.74 3.05
N ALA A 428 31.22 -4.36 4.07
CA ALA A 428 30.69 -3.68 5.23
C ALA A 428 31.79 -3.44 6.28
N LYS A 429 31.63 -2.36 7.04
CA LYS A 429 32.52 -2.03 8.17
C LYS A 429 31.68 -1.54 9.31
N MET A 430 31.82 -2.18 10.48
CA MET A 430 31.07 -1.79 11.65
C MET A 430 31.93 -1.15 12.72
N THR A 431 31.41 -0.09 13.34
CA THR A 431 31.98 0.47 14.57
C THR A 431 31.60 -0.41 15.76
N ASP A 432 32.58 -0.75 16.59
CA ASP A 432 32.43 -1.60 17.78
C ASP A 432 31.70 -0.91 18.94
N GLY A 433 31.07 -1.70 19.82
CA GLY A 433 30.52 -1.21 21.08
C GLY A 433 29.28 -0.33 20.95
N LEU A 434 28.59 -0.33 19.80
CA LEU A 434 27.34 0.41 19.65
C LEU A 434 26.18 -0.37 20.25
N ALA A 435 25.44 0.29 21.14
CA ALA A 435 24.30 -0.28 21.84
C ALA A 435 23.02 -0.22 21.00
N ARG A 436 22.01 -1.00 21.41
CA ARG A 436 20.64 -0.84 20.90
C ARG A 436 20.12 0.57 21.16
N ASP A 437 19.25 1.05 20.28
CA ASP A 437 18.64 2.38 20.29
C ASP A 437 19.63 3.56 20.18
N GLN A 438 20.90 3.28 19.86
CA GLN A 438 21.89 4.31 19.56
C GLN A 438 21.69 4.86 18.14
N VAL A 439 21.78 6.18 17.97
CA VAL A 439 21.68 6.85 16.66
C VAL A 439 23.02 6.75 15.94
N VAL A 440 22.98 6.37 14.66
CA VAL A 440 24.18 6.12 13.86
C VAL A 440 24.09 6.72 12.46
N ALA A 441 25.25 7.09 11.90
CA ALA A 441 25.38 7.42 10.49
C ALA A 441 25.51 6.13 9.66
N VAL A 442 24.70 5.97 8.62
CA VAL A 442 24.81 4.83 7.70
C VAL A 442 25.63 5.27 6.49
N MET A 443 26.80 4.67 6.32
CA MET A 443 27.76 4.95 5.25
C MET A 443 27.63 3.95 4.13
N ALA A 444 27.91 4.38 2.91
CA ALA A 444 28.03 3.51 1.74
C ALA A 444 29.50 3.18 1.48
N GLU A 445 29.78 1.94 1.09
CA GLU A 445 31.10 1.55 0.58
C GLU A 445 31.59 2.54 -0.49
N CYS A 446 32.84 3.01 -0.36
CA CYS A 446 33.47 3.98 -1.26
C CYS A 446 32.80 5.36 -1.34
N LYS A 447 32.02 5.78 -0.33
CA LYS A 447 31.45 7.15 -0.24
C LYS A 447 31.89 7.85 1.04
N GLN A 448 32.17 9.14 0.93
CA GLN A 448 32.62 9.96 2.06
C GLN A 448 31.47 10.44 2.96
N HIS A 449 30.28 10.62 2.39
CA HIS A 449 29.13 11.17 3.09
C HIS A 449 28.16 10.05 3.52
N ALA A 450 27.53 10.25 4.69
CA ALA A 450 26.46 9.37 5.16
C ALA A 450 25.28 9.39 4.18
N MET A 451 24.72 8.22 3.87
CA MET A 451 23.54 8.13 3.01
C MET A 451 22.23 8.05 3.78
N ALA A 452 22.29 7.66 5.05
CA ALA A 452 21.15 7.64 5.95
C ALA A 452 21.56 7.86 7.41
N ILE A 453 20.55 8.13 8.23
CA ILE A 453 20.60 8.14 9.69
C ILE A 453 19.79 6.94 10.14
N GLY A 454 20.40 6.14 11.01
CA GLY A 454 19.81 4.92 11.52
C GLY A 454 19.67 4.92 13.03
N LEU A 455 18.81 4.04 13.53
CA LEU A 455 18.69 3.70 14.94
C LEU A 455 19.06 2.21 15.09
N MET A 456 20.06 1.90 15.90
CA MET A 456 20.51 0.52 16.11
C MET A 456 19.37 -0.31 16.69
N LYS A 457 18.97 -1.38 15.98
CA LYS A 457 17.94 -2.31 16.46
C LYS A 457 18.53 -3.45 17.29
N LEU A 458 19.74 -3.84 16.93
CA LEU A 458 20.60 -4.79 17.62
C LEU A 458 21.93 -4.08 17.94
N SER A 459 22.63 -4.52 18.98
CA SER A 459 24.00 -4.05 19.23
C SER A 459 24.96 -4.54 18.13
N THR A 460 26.13 -3.91 17.99
CA THR A 460 27.15 -4.34 17.02
C THR A 460 27.51 -5.83 17.22
N GLU A 461 27.63 -6.27 18.46
CA GLU A 461 27.97 -7.65 18.83
C GLU A 461 26.85 -8.63 18.43
N GLU A 462 25.59 -8.28 18.70
CA GLU A 462 24.44 -9.09 18.30
C GLU A 462 24.28 -9.20 16.79
N ILE A 463 24.58 -8.13 16.03
CA ILE A 463 24.56 -8.15 14.57
C ILE A 463 25.57 -9.17 14.04
N ARG A 464 26.79 -9.18 14.58
CA ARG A 464 27.84 -10.14 14.17
C ARG A 464 27.47 -11.58 14.50
N GLN A 465 26.91 -11.82 15.68
CA GLN A 465 26.56 -13.17 16.14
C GLN A 465 25.34 -13.73 15.40
N THR A 466 24.29 -12.92 15.26
CA THR A 466 23.00 -13.39 14.74
C THR A 466 23.02 -13.46 13.21
N ASN A 467 23.64 -12.47 12.57
CA ASN A 467 23.70 -12.30 11.11
C ASN A 467 22.35 -12.48 10.38
N LYS A 468 21.23 -12.21 11.04
CA LYS A 468 19.87 -12.36 10.52
C LYS A 468 18.98 -11.27 11.09
N GLY A 469 17.98 -10.85 10.31
CA GLY A 469 17.00 -9.84 10.73
C GLY A 469 17.48 -8.41 10.50
N VAL A 470 16.73 -7.46 11.06
CA VAL A 470 17.00 -6.02 10.96
C VAL A 470 18.03 -5.63 12.01
N GLY A 471 19.19 -5.12 11.56
CA GLY A 471 20.23 -4.61 12.45
C GLY A 471 20.05 -3.14 12.77
N ILE A 472 19.60 -2.33 11.81
CA ILE A 472 19.43 -0.87 11.97
C ILE A 472 18.11 -0.44 11.30
N ASP A 473 17.28 0.28 12.04
CA ASP A 473 16.12 0.96 11.50
C ASP A 473 16.57 2.22 10.76
N ASN A 474 16.18 2.38 9.49
CA ASN A 474 16.46 3.54 8.64
C ASN A 474 15.45 4.65 8.93
N ILE A 475 15.94 5.78 9.42
CA ILE A 475 15.13 6.87 9.98
C ILE A 475 15.01 8.03 8.99
N HIS A 476 16.11 8.45 8.38
CA HIS A 476 16.19 9.55 7.41
C HIS A 476 17.27 9.23 6.38
N TYR A 477 17.02 9.41 5.08
CA TYR A 477 17.96 9.05 4.01
C TYR A 477 18.02 10.10 2.90
N ILE A 478 19.08 10.08 2.09
CA ILE A 478 19.25 11.01 0.96
C ILE A 478 18.07 10.85 0.00
N ASN A 479 17.52 11.98 -0.47
CA ASN A 479 16.35 12.09 -1.35
C ASN A 479 15.00 11.69 -0.74
N ASP A 480 14.91 11.49 0.58
CA ASP A 480 13.60 11.49 1.23
C ASP A 480 12.99 12.90 1.34
N GLY A 481 11.78 12.99 1.88
CA GLY A 481 11.03 14.24 1.98
C GLY A 481 11.75 15.32 2.80
N LEU A 482 12.46 14.96 3.87
CA LEU A 482 13.23 15.92 4.66
C LEU A 482 14.48 16.38 3.92
N TRP A 483 15.13 15.50 3.15
CA TRP A 483 16.29 15.88 2.33
C TRP A 483 15.92 16.85 1.21
N GLN A 484 14.77 16.62 0.57
CA GLN A 484 14.26 17.44 -0.52
C GLN A 484 13.68 18.78 -0.04
N MET A 485 13.33 18.86 1.24
CA MET A 485 12.80 20.07 1.84
C MET A 485 13.79 21.23 1.72
N LYS A 486 13.29 22.37 1.22
CA LYS A 486 14.09 23.59 1.10
C LYS A 486 14.25 24.27 2.47
N PRO A 487 15.30 25.07 2.68
CA PRO A 487 15.42 25.92 3.85
C PRO A 487 14.15 26.75 4.06
N VAL A 488 13.64 26.76 5.30
CA VAL A 488 12.40 27.47 5.64
C VAL A 488 12.74 28.92 5.92
N LYS A 489 12.36 29.81 5.01
CA LYS A 489 12.56 31.25 5.18
C LYS A 489 11.75 31.78 6.34
#